data_AF-A0A182G3M7-F1
#
_entry.id   AF-A0A182G3M7-F1
#
_cell.length_a   1.000
_cell.length_b   1.000
_cell.length_c   1.000
_cell.angle_alpha   90.00
_cell.angle_beta   90.00
_cell.angle_gamma   90.00
#
_symmetry.space_group_name_H-M   'P 1'
#
loop_
_entity.id
_entity.type
_entity.pdbx_description
1 polymer ?
#
loop_
_entity_poly.entity_id
_entity_poly.type
_entity_poly.pdbx_seq_one_letter_code
_entity_poly.pdbx_strand_id
1 'polypeptide(L)'
;MAYTLILVALTSLLSVVGYLKVLYEWHRKVRVHTVKSSRYAKKFQKCEESQVQEVEEHVEIPQAPGPYPWPVLGSAAIIGQYPAPFMGFSALAKKYGDVYSIRIGQGQCLVVSSLELIREVLNQNGRYFGGRPDFLRYHQLFGGDRNNCKYL
;
A
#
# COMPACT_ATOMS: atom_id res chain seq x y z
N MET A 1 47.13 -10.86 -26.87
CA MET A 1 46.24 -9.77 -27.34
C MET A 1 44.89 -10.28 -27.85
N ALA A 2 44.82 -11.35 -28.66
CA ALA A 2 43.52 -11.88 -29.11
C ALA A 2 42.66 -12.47 -27.97
N TYR A 3 43.25 -13.26 -27.06
CA TYR A 3 42.53 -13.91 -25.96
C TYR A 3 41.95 -12.94 -24.91
N THR A 4 42.60 -11.81 -24.69
CA THR A 4 42.13 -10.78 -23.75
C THR A 4 40.87 -10.08 -24.27
N LEU A 5 40.77 -9.84 -25.57
CA LEU A 5 39.58 -9.27 -26.20
C LEU A 5 38.40 -10.26 -26.17
N ILE A 6 38.66 -11.54 -26.40
CA ILE A 6 37.64 -12.61 -26.33
C ILE A 6 37.09 -12.75 -24.90
N LEU A 7 37.94 -12.68 -23.87
CA LEU A 7 37.51 -12.74 -22.47
C LEU A 7 36.64 -11.55 -22.05
N VAL A 8 37.00 -10.33 -22.46
CA VAL A 8 36.21 -9.12 -22.17
C VAL A 8 34.87 -9.12 -22.91
N ALA A 9 34.84 -9.65 -24.13
CA ALA A 9 33.59 -9.83 -24.86
C ALA A 9 32.66 -10.83 -24.15
N LEU A 10 33.20 -11.95 -23.64
CA LEU A 10 32.42 -12.96 -22.92
C LEU A 10 31.87 -12.44 -21.59
N THR A 11 32.65 -11.70 -20.80
CA THR A 11 32.20 -11.15 -19.52
C THR A 11 31.14 -10.06 -19.70
N SER A 12 31.30 -9.19 -20.70
CA SER A 12 30.28 -8.18 -21.02
C SER A 12 28.98 -8.83 -21.51
N LEU A 13 29.07 -9.88 -22.35
CA LEU A 13 27.90 -10.63 -22.82
C LEU A 13 27.15 -11.30 -21.66
N LEU A 14 27.87 -11.97 -20.75
CA LEU A 14 27.27 -12.60 -19.56
C LEU A 14 26.60 -11.57 -18.64
N SER A 15 27.24 -10.41 -18.44
CA SER A 15 26.66 -9.31 -17.66
C SER A 15 25.39 -8.76 -18.31
N VAL A 16 25.38 -8.57 -19.63
CA VAL A 16 24.21 -8.06 -20.37
C VAL A 16 23.06 -9.08 -20.35
N VAL A 17 23.34 -10.37 -20.60
CA VAL A 17 22.33 -11.43 -20.54
C VAL A 17 21.78 -11.60 -19.12
N GLY A 18 22.63 -11.51 -18.10
CA GLY A 18 22.22 -11.48 -16.70
C GLY A 18 21.31 -10.30 -16.39
N TYR A 19 21.66 -9.10 -16.87
CA TYR A 19 20.86 -7.90 -16.68
C TYR A 19 19.50 -8.00 -17.40
N LEU A 20 19.47 -8.50 -18.63
CA LEU A 20 18.23 -8.73 -19.38
C LEU A 20 17.33 -9.76 -18.69
N LYS A 21 17.90 -10.83 -18.12
CA LYS A 21 17.12 -11.84 -17.36
C LYS A 21 16.54 -11.23 -16.08
N VAL A 22 17.29 -10.41 -15.36
CA VAL A 22 16.82 -9.69 -14.17
C VAL A 22 15.71 -8.70 -14.54
N LEU A 23 15.89 -7.95 -15.62
CA LEU A 23 14.89 -7.01 -16.13
C LEU A 23 13.60 -7.73 -16.59
N TYR A 24 13.74 -8.91 -17.21
CA TYR A 24 12.62 -9.72 -17.67
C TYR A 24 11.83 -10.35 -16.51
N GLU A 25 12.53 -10.86 -15.49
CA GLU A 25 11.90 -11.36 -14.26
C GLU A 25 11.19 -10.24 -13.48
N TRP A 26 11.75 -9.04 -13.45
CA TRP A 26 11.10 -7.85 -12.89
C TRP A 26 9.78 -7.53 -13.61
N HIS A 27 9.75 -7.65 -14.94
CA HIS A 27 8.54 -7.39 -15.73
C HIS A 27 7.47 -8.49 -15.63
N ARG A 28 7.87 -9.77 -15.44
CA ARG A 28 6.95 -10.92 -15.45
C ARG A 28 6.27 -11.22 -14.11
N LYS A 29 6.80 -10.74 -12.98
CA LYS A 29 6.24 -11.00 -11.63
C LYS A 29 5.16 -10.01 -11.18
N VAL A 30 4.28 -9.58 -12.08
CA VAL A 30 3.06 -8.83 -11.72
C VAL A 30 1.84 -9.76 -11.77
N ARG A 31 1.87 -10.83 -10.98
CA ARG A 31 0.63 -11.46 -10.54
C ARG A 31 0.24 -10.82 -9.22
N VAL A 32 -0.66 -9.86 -9.31
CA VAL A 32 -1.42 -9.37 -8.16
C VAL A 32 -2.26 -10.56 -7.68
N HIS A 33 -1.76 -11.31 -6.70
CA HIS A 33 -2.66 -12.04 -5.82
C HIS A 33 -3.38 -10.95 -5.03
N THR A 34 -4.52 -10.50 -5.57
CA THR A 34 -5.54 -9.88 -4.74
C THR A 34 -5.88 -10.97 -3.73
N VAL A 35 -5.29 -10.89 -2.55
CA VAL A 35 -5.72 -11.72 -1.43
C VAL A 35 -7.15 -11.25 -1.22
N LYS A 36 -8.14 -12.03 -1.67
CA LYS A 36 -9.52 -11.86 -1.22
C LYS A 36 -9.39 -11.77 0.28
N SER A 37 -9.73 -10.62 0.88
CA SER A 37 -9.60 -10.35 2.31
C SER A 37 -10.60 -11.23 3.08
N SER A 38 -10.35 -12.53 3.03
CA SER A 38 -11.26 -13.62 3.36
C SER A 38 -11.39 -13.85 4.87
N ARG A 39 -10.97 -12.92 5.72
CA ARG A 39 -11.08 -13.09 7.18
C ARG A 39 -11.57 -11.86 7.95
N TYR A 40 -11.45 -10.65 7.41
CA TYR A 40 -11.96 -9.46 8.08
C TYR A 40 -13.47 -9.24 7.83
N ALA A 41 -13.96 -9.52 6.61
CA ALA A 41 -15.38 -9.44 6.29
C ALA A 41 -16.25 -10.38 7.15
N LYS A 42 -15.78 -11.60 7.45
CA LYS A 42 -16.50 -12.56 8.29
C LYS A 42 -16.57 -12.17 9.78
N LYS A 43 -15.72 -11.26 10.26
CA LYS A 43 -15.72 -10.82 11.67
C LYS A 43 -16.57 -9.58 11.88
N PHE A 44 -16.78 -8.77 10.84
CA PHE A 44 -17.66 -7.60 10.87
C PHE A 44 -19.15 -7.97 10.93
N GLN A 45 -19.57 -9.05 10.28
CA GLN A 45 -20.96 -9.50 10.30
C GLN A 45 -21.48 -9.87 11.71
N LYS A 46 -20.59 -10.23 12.65
CA LYS A 46 -21.03 -10.78 13.95
C LYS A 46 -21.39 -9.72 15.00
N CYS A 47 -21.07 -8.45 14.78
CA CYS A 47 -21.40 -7.38 15.73
C CYS A 47 -22.53 -6.44 15.24
N GLU A 48 -23.07 -6.67 14.05
CA GLU A 48 -24.08 -5.82 13.40
C GLU A 48 -25.46 -6.51 13.39
N GLU A 49 -25.80 -7.22 14.48
CA GLU A 49 -27.11 -7.84 14.68
C GLU A 49 -27.94 -6.96 15.64
N SER A 50 -28.30 -5.75 15.19
CA SER A 50 -29.36 -4.91 15.75
C SER A 50 -29.81 -3.85 14.73
N GLN A 51 -30.54 -4.35 13.73
CA GLN A 51 -31.65 -3.71 13.00
C GLN A 51 -31.47 -2.30 12.40
N VAL A 52 -30.99 -2.24 11.16
CA VAL A 52 -31.56 -1.40 10.08
C VAL A 52 -31.59 -2.27 8.82
N GLN A 53 -32.78 -2.51 8.25
CA GLN A 53 -32.93 -3.21 6.97
C GLN A 53 -32.48 -2.29 5.84
N GLU A 54 -31.35 -2.62 5.20
CA GLU A 54 -30.83 -1.92 4.02
C GLU A 54 -30.91 -2.87 2.82
N VAL A 55 -31.52 -2.39 1.73
CA VAL A 55 -31.69 -3.11 0.47
C VAL A 55 -30.30 -3.35 -0.12
N GLU A 56 -29.91 -4.60 -0.31
CA GLU A 56 -28.67 -5.03 -0.99
C GLU A 56 -28.76 -4.70 -2.49
N GLU A 57 -28.69 -3.42 -2.84
CA GLU A 57 -28.35 -2.99 -4.19
C GLU A 57 -26.82 -3.07 -4.30
N HIS A 58 -26.32 -3.98 -5.14
CA HIS A 58 -24.90 -4.10 -5.45
C HIS A 58 -24.43 -2.85 -6.21
N VAL A 59 -24.22 -1.74 -5.49
CA VAL A 59 -23.59 -0.54 -6.01
C VAL A 59 -22.10 -0.82 -6.13
N GLU A 60 -21.61 -1.03 -7.36
CA GLU A 60 -20.18 -1.13 -7.64
C GLU A 60 -19.53 0.24 -7.40
N ILE A 61 -18.97 0.45 -6.20
CA ILE A 61 -18.27 1.68 -5.86
C ILE A 61 -16.90 1.67 -6.58
N PRO A 62 -16.60 2.67 -7.45
CA PRO A 62 -15.31 2.73 -8.13
C PRO A 62 -14.18 2.92 -7.12
N GLN A 63 -13.03 2.29 -7.40
CA GLN A 63 -11.85 2.47 -6.55
C GLN A 63 -11.37 3.92 -6.60
N ALA A 64 -10.90 4.41 -5.45
CA ALA A 64 -10.34 5.76 -5.35
C ALA A 64 -9.15 5.94 -6.31
N PRO A 65 -9.08 7.09 -7.00
CA PRO A 65 -8.00 7.39 -7.94
C PRO A 65 -6.64 7.39 -7.22
N GLY A 66 -5.55 7.09 -7.93
CA GLY A 66 -4.23 7.01 -7.29
C GLY A 66 -3.07 6.84 -8.27
N PRO A 67 -1.83 7.12 -7.84
CA PRO A 67 -0.64 6.88 -8.64
C PRO A 67 -0.42 5.38 -8.84
N TYR A 68 0.05 5.01 -10.03
CA TYR A 68 0.38 3.62 -10.33
C TYR A 68 1.55 3.15 -9.43
N PRO A 69 1.33 2.13 -8.59
CA PRO A 69 2.31 1.72 -7.59
C PRO A 69 3.45 0.90 -8.23
N TRP A 70 4.69 1.15 -7.82
CA TRP A 70 5.80 0.25 -8.16
C TRP A 70 5.61 -1.13 -7.51
N PRO A 71 6.03 -2.23 -8.15
CA PRO A 71 5.70 -3.58 -7.69
C PRO A 71 6.22 -3.93 -6.27
N VAL A 72 7.32 -3.31 -5.81
CA VAL A 72 7.91 -3.59 -4.48
C VAL A 72 7.76 -2.42 -3.50
N LEU A 73 8.09 -1.20 -3.93
CA LEU A 73 8.04 0.00 -3.08
C LEU A 73 6.68 0.70 -3.10
N GLY A 74 5.82 0.39 -4.07
CA GLY A 74 4.55 1.08 -4.27
C GLY A 74 4.74 2.55 -4.65
N SER A 75 3.88 3.40 -4.11
CA SER A 75 3.91 4.87 -4.18
C SER A 75 4.86 5.50 -3.15
N ALA A 76 5.49 4.71 -2.27
CA ALA A 76 6.41 5.23 -1.25
C ALA A 76 7.63 5.94 -1.87
N ALA A 77 8.09 5.46 -3.04
CA ALA A 77 9.17 6.09 -3.79
C ALA A 77 8.82 7.50 -4.29
N ILE A 78 7.54 7.80 -4.49
CA ILE A 78 7.05 9.14 -4.89
C ILE A 78 7.08 10.07 -3.68
N ILE A 79 6.62 9.58 -2.53
CA ILE A 79 6.58 10.36 -1.28
C ILE A 79 8.00 10.63 -0.76
N GLY A 80 8.92 9.69 -0.92
CA GLY A 80 10.33 9.82 -0.48
C GLY A 80 11.17 10.83 -1.26
N GLN A 81 10.68 11.36 -2.39
CA GLN A 81 11.34 12.44 -3.13
C GLN A 81 11.16 13.80 -2.45
N TYR A 82 10.14 13.93 -1.60
CA TYR A 82 9.88 15.16 -0.87
C TYR A 82 10.69 15.18 0.43
N PRO A 83 11.16 16.37 0.86
CA PRO A 83 11.91 16.51 2.11
C PRO A 83 11.08 16.12 3.33
N ALA A 84 9.75 16.21 3.22
CA ALA A 84 8.83 15.76 4.24
C ALA A 84 7.63 14.99 3.64
N PRO A 85 7.15 13.93 4.31
CA PRO A 85 6.11 13.05 3.77
C PRO A 85 4.77 13.76 3.58
N PHE A 86 4.43 14.70 4.47
CA PHE A 86 3.21 15.50 4.35
C PHE A 86 3.19 16.38 3.09
N MET A 87 4.35 16.86 2.63
CA MET A 87 4.43 17.61 1.37
C MET A 87 4.10 16.73 0.18
N GLY A 88 4.56 15.47 0.20
CA GLY A 88 4.20 14.47 -0.81
C GLY A 88 2.70 14.18 -0.82
N PHE A 89 2.07 14.02 0.35
CA PHE A 89 0.63 13.85 0.43
C PHE A 89 -0.15 15.07 -0.06
N SER A 90 0.30 16.29 0.26
CA SER A 90 -0.33 17.51 -0.27
C SER A 90 -0.19 17.64 -1.79
N ALA A 91 0.96 17.25 -2.37
CA ALA A 91 1.15 17.25 -3.82
C ALA A 91 0.25 16.21 -4.52
N LEU A 92 0.09 15.03 -3.92
CA LEU A 92 -0.81 13.99 -4.42
C LEU A 92 -2.27 14.39 -4.29
N ALA A 93 -2.67 15.02 -3.18
CA ALA A 93 -4.02 15.54 -2.98
C ALA A 93 -4.38 16.58 -4.06
N LYS A 94 -3.45 17.48 -4.39
CA LYS A 94 -3.65 18.44 -5.50
C LYS A 94 -3.85 17.79 -6.86
N LYS A 95 -3.29 16.59 -7.07
CA LYS A 95 -3.33 15.89 -8.36
C LYS A 95 -4.53 14.94 -8.49
N TYR A 96 -4.89 14.23 -7.42
CA TYR A 96 -5.90 13.17 -7.42
C TYR A 96 -7.20 13.56 -6.70
N GLY A 97 -7.22 14.69 -5.99
CA GLY A 97 -8.35 15.18 -5.22
C GLY A 97 -8.27 14.82 -3.74
N ASP A 98 -9.39 15.03 -3.05
CA ASP A 98 -9.48 14.92 -1.59
C ASP A 98 -9.45 13.49 -1.06
N VAL A 99 -9.75 12.50 -1.92
CA VAL A 99 -9.74 11.07 -1.60
C VAL A 99 -8.95 10.34 -2.67
N TYR A 100 -7.83 9.72 -2.29
CA TYR A 100 -7.00 8.97 -3.22
C TYR A 100 -6.37 7.75 -2.56
N SER A 101 -6.08 6.73 -3.37
CA SER A 101 -5.43 5.50 -2.93
C SER A 101 -3.93 5.52 -3.23
N ILE A 102 -3.12 5.01 -2.30
CA ILE A 102 -1.68 4.84 -2.45
C ILE A 102 -1.25 3.46 -1.96
N ARG A 103 -0.10 2.98 -2.42
CA ARG A 103 0.54 1.79 -1.83
C ARG A 103 1.85 2.17 -1.15
N ILE A 104 2.02 1.74 0.09
CA ILE A 104 3.28 1.90 0.82
C ILE A 104 3.85 0.50 1.05
N GLY A 105 4.88 0.14 0.28
CA GLY A 105 5.37 -1.23 0.22
C GLY A 105 4.27 -2.19 -0.25
N GLN A 106 3.88 -3.13 0.62
CA GLN A 106 2.80 -4.10 0.36
C GLN A 106 1.43 -3.64 0.91
N GLY A 107 1.39 -2.57 1.71
CA GLY A 107 0.16 -2.04 2.30
C GLY A 107 -0.56 -1.10 1.34
N GLN A 108 -1.86 -1.32 1.13
CA GLN A 108 -2.73 -0.36 0.46
C GLN A 108 -3.32 0.60 1.49
N CYS A 109 -3.26 1.89 1.18
CA CYS A 109 -3.73 2.97 2.06
C CYS A 109 -4.66 3.90 1.28
N LEU A 110 -5.72 4.35 1.92
CA LEU A 110 -6.59 5.41 1.44
C LEU A 110 -6.24 6.69 2.21
N VAL A 111 -5.99 7.79 1.50
CA VAL A 111 -5.67 9.08 2.09
C VAL A 111 -6.85 10.02 1.87
N VAL A 112 -7.27 10.67 2.96
CA VAL A 112 -8.32 11.68 2.97
C VAL A 112 -7.71 13.01 3.37
N SER A 113 -7.85 14.03 2.53
CA SER A 113 -7.20 15.34 2.71
C SER A 113 -8.18 16.47 3.03
N SER A 114 -9.47 16.33 2.71
CA SER A 114 -10.48 17.35 3.01
C SER A 114 -10.95 17.28 4.46
N LEU A 115 -11.11 18.46 5.09
CA LEU A 115 -11.55 18.59 6.48
C LEU A 115 -12.97 18.05 6.71
N GLU A 116 -13.87 18.23 5.75
CA GLU A 116 -15.25 17.75 5.82
C GLU A 116 -15.28 16.22 5.85
N LEU A 117 -14.55 15.60 4.92
CA LEU A 117 -14.43 14.14 4.83
C LEU A 117 -13.72 13.54 6.05
N ILE A 118 -12.69 14.21 6.57
CA ILE A 118 -12.01 13.77 7.80
C ILE A 118 -12.99 13.74 8.98
N ARG A 119 -13.85 14.76 9.12
CA ARG A 119 -14.86 14.79 10.19
C ARG A 119 -15.90 13.69 10.01
N GLU A 120 -16.33 13.43 8.79
CA GLU A 120 -17.27 12.35 8.49
C GLU A 120 -16.67 10.99 8.85
N VAL A 121 -15.46 10.70 8.36
CA VAL A 121 -14.74 9.44 8.57
C VAL A 121 -14.46 9.19 10.06
N LEU A 122 -14.01 10.22 10.79
CA LEU A 122 -13.60 10.07 12.19
C LEU A 122 -14.77 10.16 13.18
N ASN A 123 -15.75 11.04 12.96
CA ASN A 123 -16.84 11.25 13.91
C ASN A 123 -18.03 10.34 13.62
N GLN A 124 -18.52 10.32 12.38
CA GLN A 124 -19.72 9.56 12.02
C GLN A 124 -19.38 8.09 11.84
N ASN A 125 -18.29 7.81 11.12
CA ASN A 125 -17.87 6.45 10.76
C ASN A 125 -16.72 5.90 11.62
N GLY A 126 -16.44 6.52 12.77
CA GLY A 126 -15.30 6.17 13.62
C GLY A 126 -15.24 4.70 14.04
N ARG A 127 -16.39 4.01 14.14
CA ARG A 127 -16.46 2.57 14.43
C ARG A 127 -15.78 1.70 13.36
N TYR A 128 -15.85 2.11 12.10
CA TYR A 128 -15.26 1.39 10.96
C TYR A 128 -13.78 1.75 10.76
N PHE A 129 -13.42 3.02 10.99
CA PHE A 129 -12.07 3.54 10.78
C PHE A 129 -11.17 3.51 12.03
N GLY A 130 -11.67 3.03 13.16
CA GLY A 130 -10.92 2.91 14.41
C GLY A 130 -9.81 1.85 14.41
N GLY A 131 -9.72 1.04 13.35
CA GLY A 131 -8.67 0.03 13.18
C GLY A 131 -7.26 0.64 13.17
N ARG A 132 -6.27 -0.12 13.63
CA ARG A 132 -4.85 0.22 13.49
C ARG A 132 -4.18 -0.80 12.59
N PRO A 133 -3.38 -0.39 11.61
CA PRO A 133 -2.65 -1.32 10.76
C PRO A 133 -1.64 -2.11 11.60
N ASP A 134 -1.61 -3.42 11.40
CA ASP A 134 -0.66 -4.33 12.05
C ASP A 134 0.68 -4.28 11.31
N PHE A 135 1.54 -3.34 11.74
CA PHE A 135 2.90 -3.27 11.24
C PHE A 135 3.79 -4.23 12.02
N LEU A 136 4.69 -4.95 11.35
CA LEU A 136 5.70 -5.79 12.02
C LEU A 136 6.49 -5.00 13.08
N ARG A 137 6.75 -3.73 12.81
CA ARG A 137 7.41 -2.80 13.75
C ARG A 137 6.60 -2.58 15.04
N TYR A 138 5.27 -2.61 14.96
CA TYR A 138 4.39 -2.51 16.12
C TYR A 138 4.58 -3.73 17.04
N HIS A 139 4.62 -4.92 16.47
CA HIS A 139 4.89 -6.14 17.23
C HIS A 139 6.29 -6.11 17.87
N GLN A 140 7.31 -5.60 17.17
CA GLN A 140 8.67 -5.46 17.71
C GLN A 140 8.77 -4.41 18.83
N LEU A 141 8.07 -3.28 18.72
CA LEU A 141 8.12 -2.21 19.72
C LEU A 141 7.27 -2.50 20.96
N PHE A 142 6.14 -3.18 20.81
CA PHE A 142 5.18 -3.41 21.90
C PHE A 142 5.06 -4.88 22.31
N GLY A 143 5.90 -5.77 21.77
CA GLY A 143 5.86 -7.22 22.07
C GLY A 143 4.54 -7.90 21.68
N GLY A 144 3.77 -7.30 20.78
CA GLY A 144 2.43 -7.77 20.40
C GLY A 144 1.30 -7.43 21.36
N ASP A 145 1.60 -6.86 22.53
CA ASP A 145 0.60 -6.50 23.55
C ASP A 145 0.49 -4.99 23.75
N ARG A 146 -0.73 -4.48 23.55
CA ARG A 146 -1.07 -3.05 23.64
C ARG A 146 -0.77 -2.44 25.01
N ASN A 147 -0.81 -3.26 26.06
CA ASN A 147 -0.63 -2.82 27.45
C ASN A 147 0.84 -2.90 27.89
N ASN A 148 1.74 -3.37 27.03
CA ASN A 148 3.14 -3.59 27.37
C ASN A 148 4.02 -2.34 27.22
N CYS A 149 3.41 -1.15 27.12
CA CYS A 149 4.10 0.13 27.05
C CYS A 149 4.70 0.58 28.40
N LYS A 150 4.84 -0.33 29.38
CA LYS A 150 5.11 -0.01 30.79
C LYS A 150 6.56 0.37 31.12
N TYR A 151 7.45 0.41 30.12
CA TYR A 151 8.89 0.67 30.33
C TYR A 151 9.54 1.58 29.26
N LEU A 152 8.77 2.49 28.67
CA LEU A 152 9.32 3.67 27.99
C LEU A 152 9.15 4.90 28.88
#